data_AF-A0A6G1BC96-F1
#
_entry.id   AF-A0A6G1BC96-F1
#
_cell.length_a   1.000
_cell.length_b   1.000
_cell.length_c   1.000
_cell.angle_alpha   90.00
_cell.angle_beta   90.00
_cell.angle_gamma   90.00
#
_symmetry.space_group_name_H-M   'P 1'
#
loop_
_entity.id
_entity.type
_entity.pdbx_description
1 polymer ?
#
loop_
_entity_poly.entity_id
_entity_poly.type
_entity_poly.pdbx_seq_one_letter_code
_entity_poly.pdbx_strand_id
1 'polypeptide(L)'
;MRFKFPVMAIALEVAMIALFGIFIEYDTEQMNLHLPNTTNSTKVDRFLELHSLFQDVHVMIFVGFGFLMTFLRHYGFSSVGINLLIAALGLQWGTFMQGIVHSHGKKIHIGIKNMINGDLSTVTVLISFGAVLGKISPSQMLAMTILEIAAFVGNEYLVGEIFKASDIGASMTIHAFGAYFGLAVAGVLYQSSLRKGHKMETSAYHSDLFAMIGTLFLWMFWPSFNSVIAETGEEQYLAIVNTYFSLVACVLTAYACSSLVEKRGKLDMVHIQNATLAGGVAVGTCANMQIHLYGSMLIGSIAGIVSVLGFKFLTPFFTTKLRIHDTCGVHNLHGLPGVVAGLASIVAIAMGACKKSNMAMQAAALGSSIGTAVVGGLITGLILKFIVRGQPSEDNFFDDSIYWEVLNSVLFLNL
;
A
#
# COMPACT_ATOMS: atom_id res chain seq x y z
N MET A 1 -2.37 22.37 -15.87
CA MET A 1 -2.04 22.38 -14.42
C MET A 1 -1.27 23.62 -13.91
N ARG A 2 -0.83 24.55 -14.78
CA ARG A 2 0.14 25.63 -14.47
C ARG A 2 -0.07 26.44 -13.18
N PHE A 3 -1.30 26.65 -12.73
CA PHE A 3 -1.59 27.44 -11.51
C PHE A 3 -2.19 26.59 -10.39
N LYS A 4 -3.23 25.82 -10.68
CA LYS A 4 -3.95 25.04 -9.68
C LYS A 4 -3.05 24.05 -8.93
N PHE A 5 -2.19 23.32 -9.64
CA PHE A 5 -1.34 22.32 -9.02
C PHE A 5 -0.23 22.96 -8.16
N PRO A 6 0.58 23.91 -8.65
CA PRO A 6 1.59 24.56 -7.81
C PRO A 6 1.02 25.25 -6.59
N VAL A 7 -0.11 25.97 -6.72
CA VAL A 7 -0.76 26.63 -5.58
C VAL A 7 -1.16 25.62 -4.51
N MET A 8 -1.77 24.49 -4.90
CA MET A 8 -2.16 23.45 -3.96
C MET A 8 -0.94 22.80 -3.29
N ALA A 9 0.08 22.44 -4.06
CA ALA A 9 1.29 21.80 -3.54
C ALA A 9 2.03 22.72 -2.55
N ILE A 10 2.24 24.00 -2.92
CA ILE A 10 2.90 24.98 -2.06
C ILE A 10 2.05 25.27 -0.81
N ALA A 11 0.73 25.39 -0.95
CA ALA A 11 -0.14 25.62 0.21
C ALA A 11 -0.11 24.46 1.20
N LEU A 12 -0.10 23.21 0.71
CA LEU A 12 0.04 22.02 1.54
C LEU A 12 1.41 21.99 2.23
N GLU A 13 2.50 22.27 1.52
CA GLU A 13 3.84 22.30 2.10
C GLU A 13 3.99 23.40 3.17
N VAL A 14 3.48 24.61 2.91
CA VAL A 14 3.45 25.69 3.92
C VAL A 14 2.63 25.28 5.13
N ALA A 15 1.51 24.58 4.94
CA ALA A 15 0.73 24.04 6.05
C ALA A 15 1.53 22.98 6.83
N MET A 16 2.22 22.06 6.17
CA MET A 16 3.07 21.06 6.85
C MET A 16 4.18 21.73 7.67
N ILE A 17 4.88 22.72 7.10
CA ILE A 17 5.92 23.48 7.83
C ILE A 17 5.34 24.14 9.07
N ALA A 18 4.17 24.78 8.96
CA ALA A 18 3.51 25.41 10.11
C ALA A 18 3.10 24.39 11.17
N LEU A 19 2.51 23.26 10.76
CA LEU A 19 2.12 22.18 11.67
C LEU A 19 3.34 21.57 12.38
N PHE A 20 4.41 21.29 11.65
CA PHE A 20 5.66 20.77 12.22
C PHE A 20 6.29 21.78 13.18
N GLY A 21 6.34 23.07 12.83
CA GLY A 21 6.89 24.11 13.71
C GLY A 21 6.12 24.30 15.01
N ILE A 22 4.81 24.01 15.03
CA ILE A 22 3.96 24.16 16.21
C ILE A 22 3.96 22.89 17.07
N PHE A 23 3.81 21.72 16.46
CA PHE A 23 3.46 20.48 17.15
C PHE A 23 4.60 19.45 17.25
N ILE A 24 5.68 19.57 16.48
CA ILE A 24 6.70 18.54 16.34
C ILE A 24 8.04 18.98 16.94
N GLU A 25 8.69 18.07 17.67
CA GLU A 25 10.02 18.24 18.26
C GLU A 25 10.91 17.02 17.98
N TYR A 26 12.23 17.21 18.06
CA TYR A 26 13.18 16.11 18.01
C TYR A 26 13.06 15.23 19.26
N ASP A 27 13.23 13.92 19.08
CA ASP A 27 13.32 13.01 20.21
C ASP A 27 14.62 13.26 21.01
N THR A 28 14.48 13.85 22.19
CA THR A 28 15.60 14.15 23.09
C THR A 28 16.29 12.90 23.63
N GLU A 29 15.63 11.73 23.66
CA GLU A 29 16.28 10.49 24.12
C GLU A 29 17.29 9.97 23.09
N GLN A 30 16.99 10.08 21.79
CA GLN A 30 17.91 9.70 20.72
C GLN A 30 19.12 10.64 20.64
N MET A 31 18.92 11.93 20.90
CA MET A 31 20.00 12.93 20.86
C MET A 31 21.07 12.72 21.96
N ASN A 32 20.69 12.09 23.07
CA ASN A 32 21.58 11.81 24.21
C ASN A 32 22.40 10.51 24.05
N LEU A 33 22.22 9.73 22.98
CA LEU A 33 22.98 8.51 22.70
C LEU A 33 24.48 8.77 22.45
N HIS A 34 24.86 10.01 22.13
CA HIS A 34 26.25 10.40 21.83
C HIS A 34 27.04 10.92 23.04
N LEU A 35 26.50 10.92 24.26
CA LEU A 35 27.32 11.25 25.43
C LEU A 35 28.25 10.08 25.81
N PRO A 36 29.57 10.29 26.01
CA PRO A 36 30.57 9.21 26.10
C PRO A 36 30.49 8.32 27.35
N ASN A 37 29.50 8.52 28.22
CA ASN A 37 29.53 8.02 29.60
C ASN A 37 28.44 7.01 29.96
N THR A 38 27.87 6.30 28.98
CA THR A 38 26.97 5.17 29.30
C THR A 38 27.31 3.91 28.52
N THR A 39 27.40 2.80 29.26
CA THR A 39 27.43 1.40 28.83
C THR A 39 26.14 0.97 28.11
N ASN A 40 25.70 1.73 27.11
CA ASN A 40 24.38 1.60 26.45
C ASN A 40 24.47 0.93 25.06
N SER A 41 25.29 -0.12 24.89
CA SER A 41 25.37 -0.89 23.62
C SER A 41 23.97 -1.26 23.09
N THR A 42 23.10 -1.75 23.97
CA THR A 42 21.76 -2.23 23.63
C THR A 42 20.82 -1.17 23.04
N LYS A 43 20.96 0.12 23.42
CA LYS A 43 20.15 1.19 22.84
C LYS A 43 20.64 1.60 21.46
N VAL A 44 21.95 1.62 21.25
CA VAL A 44 22.58 1.88 19.95
C VAL A 44 22.23 0.75 18.97
N ASP A 45 22.34 -0.51 19.42
CA ASP A 45 22.01 -1.69 18.62
C ASP A 45 20.54 -1.65 18.16
N ARG A 46 19.61 -1.29 19.06
CA ARG A 46 18.18 -1.16 18.73
C ARG A 46 17.89 -0.01 17.75
N PHE A 47 18.60 1.12 17.86
CA PHE A 47 18.48 2.22 16.91
C PHE A 47 18.92 1.79 15.50
N LEU A 48 20.07 1.12 15.40
CA LEU A 48 20.60 0.63 14.12
C LEU A 48 19.69 -0.44 13.48
N GLU A 49 19.12 -1.32 14.29
CA GLU A 49 18.16 -2.33 13.84
C GLU A 49 16.90 -1.67 13.27
N LEU A 50 16.28 -0.75 14.03
CA LEU A 50 15.06 -0.06 13.60
C LEU A 50 15.31 0.83 12.37
N HIS A 51 16.50 1.45 12.28
CA HIS A 51 16.92 2.20 11.10
C HIS A 51 16.98 1.31 9.85
N SER A 52 17.51 0.09 9.97
CA SER A 52 17.59 -0.85 8.84
C SER A 52 16.21 -1.27 8.35
N LEU A 53 15.30 -1.61 9.28
CA LEU A 53 13.92 -1.95 8.93
C LEU A 53 13.17 -0.76 8.33
N PHE A 54 13.41 0.46 8.84
CA PHE A 54 12.89 1.69 8.22
C PHE A 54 13.37 1.82 6.78
N GLN A 55 14.66 1.64 6.49
CA GLN A 55 15.20 1.74 5.14
C GLN A 55 14.52 0.74 4.19
N ASP A 56 14.31 -0.49 4.62
CA ASP A 56 13.62 -1.52 3.82
C ASP A 56 12.19 -1.08 3.44
N VAL A 57 11.41 -0.62 4.42
CA VAL A 57 10.05 -0.10 4.20
C VAL A 57 10.07 1.13 3.29
N HIS A 58 11.03 2.03 3.49
CA HIS A 58 11.19 3.23 2.67
C HIS A 58 11.48 2.87 1.21
N VAL A 59 12.34 1.87 0.97
CA VAL A 59 12.62 1.39 -0.40
C VAL A 59 11.38 0.75 -1.02
N MET A 60 10.56 0.04 -0.25
CA MET A 60 9.28 -0.49 -0.75
C MET A 60 8.35 0.63 -1.23
N ILE A 61 8.32 1.78 -0.57
CA ILE A 61 7.50 2.94 -0.96
C ILE A 61 8.00 3.57 -2.27
N PHE A 62 9.28 3.91 -2.34
CA PHE A 62 9.81 4.70 -3.45
C PHE A 62 10.17 3.85 -4.67
N VAL A 63 10.82 2.70 -4.45
CA VAL A 63 11.24 1.80 -5.53
C VAL A 63 10.19 0.73 -5.76
N GLY A 64 9.70 0.08 -4.71
CA GLY A 64 8.74 -1.02 -4.80
C GLY A 64 7.45 -0.62 -5.53
N PHE A 65 6.59 0.17 -4.87
CA PHE A 65 5.36 0.69 -5.47
C PHE A 65 5.63 1.54 -6.70
N GLY A 66 6.61 2.45 -6.62
CA GLY A 66 6.96 3.37 -7.70
C GLY A 66 7.24 2.66 -9.03
N PHE A 67 8.09 1.64 -9.02
CA PHE A 67 8.40 0.88 -10.24
C PHE A 67 7.34 -0.16 -10.58
N LEU A 68 6.68 -0.81 -9.61
CA LEU A 68 5.64 -1.81 -9.90
C LEU A 68 4.55 -1.23 -10.83
N MET A 69 4.19 0.03 -10.62
CA MET A 69 3.19 0.73 -11.41
C MET A 69 3.67 1.20 -12.80
N THR A 70 4.96 1.04 -13.13
CA THR A 70 5.53 1.46 -14.43
C THR A 70 5.25 0.48 -15.57
N PHE A 71 4.47 -0.59 -15.32
CA PHE A 71 4.09 -1.54 -16.38
C PHE A 71 3.34 -0.84 -17.54
N LEU A 72 2.61 0.25 -17.27
CA LEU A 72 1.95 1.08 -18.26
C LEU A 72 2.98 1.82 -19.13
N ARG A 73 3.16 1.37 -20.37
CA ARG A 73 4.26 1.85 -21.24
C ARG A 73 4.19 3.35 -21.60
N HIS A 74 3.02 3.97 -21.49
CA HIS A 74 2.78 5.39 -21.78
C HIS A 74 2.55 6.24 -20.53
N TYR A 75 2.67 5.66 -19.34
CA TYR A 75 2.39 6.33 -18.06
C TYR A 75 3.54 6.16 -17.05
N GLY A 76 4.74 5.79 -17.52
CA GLY A 76 5.88 5.49 -16.66
C GLY A 76 6.36 6.67 -15.82
N PHE A 77 6.38 7.88 -16.38
CA PHE A 77 6.80 9.08 -15.64
C PHE A 77 5.79 9.40 -14.54
N SER A 78 4.51 9.35 -14.86
CA SER A 78 3.45 9.58 -13.88
C SER A 78 3.41 8.49 -12.82
N SER A 79 3.63 7.22 -13.16
CA SER A 79 3.69 6.13 -12.18
C SER A 79 4.75 6.38 -11.10
N VAL A 80 6.03 6.55 -11.48
CA VAL A 80 7.11 6.73 -10.49
C VAL A 80 7.18 8.15 -9.93
N GLY A 81 6.93 9.17 -10.77
CA GLY A 81 7.04 10.58 -10.39
C GLY A 81 5.88 11.06 -9.52
N ILE A 82 4.65 10.62 -9.80
CA ILE A 82 3.51 10.92 -8.91
C ILE A 82 3.57 10.05 -7.66
N ASN A 83 4.08 8.82 -7.71
CA ASN A 83 4.38 8.03 -6.51
C ASN A 83 5.32 8.78 -5.55
N LEU A 84 6.41 9.34 -6.07
CA LEU A 84 7.33 10.20 -5.29
C LEU A 84 6.60 11.39 -4.66
N LEU A 85 5.72 12.07 -5.42
CA LEU A 85 4.94 13.20 -4.92
C LEU A 85 3.96 12.79 -3.80
N ILE A 86 3.22 11.70 -4.00
CA ILE A 86 2.29 11.14 -3.02
C ILE A 86 3.06 10.78 -1.76
N ALA A 87 4.19 10.09 -1.92
CA ALA A 87 5.01 9.66 -0.80
C ALA A 87 5.57 10.85 -0.02
N ALA A 88 6.15 11.86 -0.68
CA ALA A 88 6.69 13.04 -0.01
C ALA A 88 5.64 13.78 0.85
N LEU A 89 4.40 13.91 0.35
CA LEU A 89 3.29 14.48 1.13
C LEU A 89 2.82 13.51 2.23
N GLY A 90 2.65 12.24 1.89
CA GLY A 90 2.13 11.21 2.77
C GLY A 90 3.01 10.98 4.00
N LEU A 91 4.33 11.04 3.84
CA LEU A 91 5.27 10.93 4.95
C LEU A 91 5.07 12.03 5.98
N GLN A 92 5.01 13.29 5.53
CA GLN A 92 4.79 14.44 6.41
C GLN A 92 3.41 14.37 7.09
N TRP A 93 2.37 14.17 6.29
CA TRP A 93 0.99 14.17 6.79
C TRP A 93 0.68 12.96 7.67
N GLY A 94 1.15 11.78 7.28
CA GLY A 94 1.03 10.53 8.03
C GLY A 94 1.72 10.61 9.37
N THR A 95 2.98 11.07 9.41
CA THR A 95 3.71 11.29 10.67
C THR A 95 2.96 12.25 11.59
N PHE A 96 2.42 13.34 11.06
CA PHE A 96 1.65 14.30 11.85
C PHE A 96 0.34 13.71 12.39
N MET A 97 -0.48 13.09 11.53
CA MET A 97 -1.78 12.53 11.91
C MET A 97 -1.64 11.39 12.92
N GLN A 98 -0.67 10.50 12.70
CA GLN A 98 -0.29 9.47 13.65
C GLN A 98 0.14 10.06 14.99
N GLY A 99 0.97 11.10 14.95
CA GLY A 99 1.43 11.80 16.14
C GLY A 99 0.29 12.42 16.93
N ILE A 100 -0.70 13.05 16.30
CA ILE A 100 -1.85 13.64 16.99
C ILE A 100 -2.63 12.59 17.78
N VAL A 101 -2.93 11.45 17.17
CA VAL A 101 -3.75 10.42 17.81
C VAL A 101 -3.06 9.80 19.02
N HIS A 102 -1.73 9.70 19.01
CA HIS A 102 -0.95 9.08 20.08
C HIS A 102 -0.35 10.06 21.11
N SER A 103 -0.32 11.37 20.82
CA SER A 103 0.31 12.38 21.68
C SER A 103 -0.62 12.94 22.78
N HIS A 104 -1.93 12.68 22.73
CA HIS A 104 -2.92 13.13 23.70
C HIS A 104 -2.81 14.64 24.06
N GLY A 105 -2.51 15.48 23.06
CA GLY A 105 -2.38 16.93 23.23
C GLY A 105 -1.01 17.43 23.68
N LYS A 106 -0.01 16.54 23.80
CA LYS A 106 1.40 16.92 23.99
C LYS A 106 2.09 17.14 22.64
N LYS A 107 3.28 17.74 22.66
CA LYS A 107 4.14 17.81 21.47
C LYS A 107 4.57 16.41 21.02
N ILE A 108 4.61 16.22 19.70
CA ILE A 108 4.96 14.97 19.04
C ILE A 108 6.48 14.92 18.91
N HIS A 109 7.12 13.93 19.53
CA HIS A 109 8.56 13.71 19.40
C HIS A 109 8.81 12.73 18.25
N ILE A 110 9.65 13.12 17.30
CA ILE A 110 9.92 12.31 16.11
C ILE A 110 11.21 11.52 16.29
N GLY A 111 11.04 10.20 16.36
CA GLY A 111 12.09 9.21 16.14
C GLY A 111 11.75 8.28 14.96
N ILE A 112 12.61 7.30 14.69
CA ILE A 112 12.48 6.35 13.57
C ILE A 112 11.12 5.63 13.56
N LYS A 113 10.56 5.28 14.74
CA LYS A 113 9.23 4.65 14.81
C LYS A 113 8.11 5.55 14.26
N ASN A 114 8.19 6.86 14.51
CA ASN A 114 7.22 7.82 13.98
C ASN A 114 7.36 7.98 12.46
N MET A 115 8.59 7.88 11.95
CA MET A 115 8.86 7.86 10.51
C MET A 115 8.27 6.61 9.86
N ILE A 116 8.50 5.43 10.45
CA ILE A 116 7.89 4.15 10.00
C ILE A 116 6.36 4.26 9.97
N ASN A 117 5.71 4.82 10.99
CA ASN A 117 4.25 4.97 10.97
C ASN A 117 3.77 5.94 9.87
N GLY A 118 4.59 6.96 9.53
CA GLY A 118 4.36 7.83 8.37
C GLY A 118 4.48 7.07 7.04
N ASP A 119 5.50 6.23 6.92
CA ASP A 119 5.70 5.31 5.78
C ASP A 119 4.49 4.36 5.63
N LEU A 120 4.05 3.71 6.70
CA LEU A 120 2.90 2.81 6.70
C LEU A 120 1.59 3.52 6.30
N SER A 121 1.36 4.72 6.81
CA SER A 121 0.21 5.56 6.41
C SER A 121 0.24 5.88 4.91
N THR A 122 1.44 6.12 4.37
CA THR A 122 1.67 6.41 2.96
C THR A 122 1.40 5.20 2.07
N VAL A 123 1.81 4.01 2.50
CA VAL A 123 1.57 2.76 1.76
C VAL A 123 0.08 2.56 1.47
N THR A 124 -0.79 2.86 2.43
CA THR A 124 -2.25 2.82 2.23
C THR A 124 -2.69 3.63 1.00
N VAL A 125 -2.18 4.86 0.86
CA VAL A 125 -2.48 5.74 -0.27
C VAL A 125 -1.89 5.22 -1.58
N LEU A 126 -0.69 4.62 -1.54
CA LEU A 126 -0.07 4.05 -2.74
C LEU A 126 -0.83 2.83 -3.26
N ILE A 127 -1.46 2.06 -2.37
CA ILE A 127 -2.39 1.00 -2.76
C ILE A 127 -3.62 1.62 -3.43
N SER A 128 -4.25 2.63 -2.83
CA SER A 128 -5.37 3.33 -3.47
C SER A 128 -5.01 3.96 -4.80
N PHE A 129 -3.80 4.50 -4.92
CA PHE A 129 -3.27 5.06 -6.16
C PHE A 129 -3.28 4.04 -7.29
N GLY A 130 -2.90 2.78 -7.02
CA GLY A 130 -2.97 1.71 -8.02
C GLY A 130 -4.38 1.47 -8.58
N ALA A 131 -5.44 1.68 -7.79
CA ALA A 131 -6.82 1.55 -8.30
C ALA A 131 -7.18 2.67 -9.30
N VAL A 132 -6.67 3.88 -9.09
CA VAL A 132 -6.99 5.09 -9.87
C VAL A 132 -5.89 5.55 -10.83
N LEU A 133 -4.77 4.80 -10.89
CA LEU A 133 -3.60 5.07 -11.71
C LEU A 133 -4.01 5.32 -13.17
N GLY A 134 -3.41 6.35 -13.79
CA GLY A 134 -3.69 6.74 -15.17
C GLY A 134 -4.96 7.55 -15.40
N LYS A 135 -5.82 7.72 -14.38
CA LYS A 135 -7.17 8.28 -14.56
C LYS A 135 -7.45 9.54 -13.77
N ILE A 136 -6.61 9.92 -12.81
CA ILE A 136 -6.80 11.13 -12.00
C ILE A 136 -5.57 12.02 -12.01
N SER A 137 -5.77 13.33 -11.79
CA SER A 137 -4.69 14.32 -11.86
C SER A 137 -3.81 14.37 -10.61
N PRO A 138 -2.57 14.88 -10.70
CA PRO A 138 -1.72 15.15 -9.54
C PRO A 138 -2.40 15.96 -8.43
N SER A 139 -3.24 16.95 -8.76
CA SER A 139 -4.01 17.69 -7.75
C SER A 139 -5.07 16.82 -7.05
N GLN A 140 -5.74 15.92 -7.78
CA GLN A 140 -6.66 14.97 -7.17
C GLN A 140 -5.90 13.97 -6.28
N MET A 141 -4.68 13.56 -6.68
CA MET A 141 -3.84 12.72 -5.84
C MET A 141 -3.48 13.39 -4.52
N LEU A 142 -3.00 14.64 -4.53
CA LEU A 142 -2.69 15.38 -3.30
C LEU A 142 -3.90 15.48 -2.36
N ALA A 143 -5.10 15.72 -2.90
CA ALA A 143 -6.32 15.76 -2.10
C ALA A 143 -6.68 14.38 -1.53
N MET A 144 -6.56 13.33 -2.34
CA MET A 144 -6.80 11.96 -1.91
C MET A 144 -5.86 11.57 -0.78
N THR A 145 -4.56 11.89 -0.88
CA THR A 145 -3.56 11.62 0.17
C THR A 145 -3.94 12.22 1.51
N ILE A 146 -4.40 13.49 1.55
CA ILE A 146 -4.80 14.14 2.80
C ILE A 146 -6.04 13.46 3.42
N LEU A 147 -7.06 13.20 2.60
CA LEU A 147 -8.33 12.64 3.05
C LEU A 147 -8.20 11.18 3.48
N GLU A 148 -7.46 10.40 2.71
CA GLU A 148 -7.28 8.97 2.95
C GLU A 148 -6.45 8.71 4.20
N ILE A 149 -5.32 9.40 4.40
CA ILE A 149 -4.50 9.24 5.61
C ILE A 149 -5.31 9.60 6.86
N ALA A 150 -6.13 10.64 6.81
CA ALA A 150 -6.97 10.99 7.96
C ALA A 150 -8.00 9.90 8.29
N ALA A 151 -8.63 9.30 7.27
CA ALA A 151 -9.55 8.18 7.45
C ALA A 151 -8.82 6.91 7.93
N PHE A 152 -7.65 6.62 7.37
CA PHE A 152 -6.80 5.49 7.73
C PHE A 152 -6.40 5.56 9.20
N VAL A 153 -5.86 6.69 9.68
CA VAL A 153 -5.44 6.85 11.07
C VAL A 153 -6.62 6.67 12.04
N GLY A 154 -7.81 7.14 11.67
CA GLY A 154 -9.03 6.88 12.46
C GLY A 154 -9.40 5.40 12.52
N ASN A 155 -9.29 4.67 11.41
CA ASN A 155 -9.53 3.23 11.36
C ASN A 155 -8.45 2.44 12.13
N GLU A 156 -7.18 2.81 11.98
CA GLU A 156 -6.08 2.17 12.70
C GLU A 156 -6.23 2.33 14.21
N TYR A 157 -6.63 3.53 14.69
CA TYR A 157 -6.97 3.73 16.10
C TYR A 157 -8.12 2.83 16.56
N LEU A 158 -9.19 2.71 15.76
CA LEU A 158 -10.30 1.82 16.07
C LEU A 158 -9.84 0.35 16.19
N VAL A 159 -9.00 -0.12 15.27
CA VAL A 159 -8.51 -1.50 15.25
C VAL A 159 -7.52 -1.78 16.38
N GLY A 160 -6.50 -0.95 16.52
CA GLY A 160 -5.39 -1.14 17.46
C GLY A 160 -5.74 -0.75 18.90
N GLU A 161 -6.46 0.37 19.09
CA GLU A 161 -6.73 0.90 20.42
C GLU A 161 -8.09 0.50 21.00
N ILE A 162 -9.13 0.40 20.17
CA ILE A 162 -10.47 0.06 20.66
C ILE A 162 -10.71 -1.45 20.62
N PHE A 163 -10.51 -2.09 19.47
CA PHE A 163 -10.72 -3.54 19.34
C PHE A 163 -9.58 -4.37 19.90
N LYS A 164 -8.38 -3.78 20.06
CA LYS A 164 -7.16 -4.49 20.48
C LYS A 164 -6.91 -5.73 19.60
N ALA A 165 -7.25 -5.61 18.31
CA ALA A 165 -7.02 -6.69 17.35
C ALA A 165 -5.54 -6.76 16.96
N SER A 166 -5.07 -7.95 16.60
CA SER A 166 -3.69 -8.14 16.15
C SER A 166 -3.65 -8.01 14.64
N ASP A 167 -2.87 -7.07 14.11
CA ASP A 167 -2.68 -6.90 12.67
C ASP A 167 -1.23 -6.48 12.36
N ILE A 168 -0.26 -7.35 12.68
CA ILE A 168 1.15 -6.93 12.78
C ILE A 168 1.77 -6.49 11.44
N GLY A 169 1.38 -7.13 10.34
CA GLY A 169 1.73 -6.71 8.98
C GLY A 169 0.67 -5.83 8.31
N ALA A 170 -0.29 -5.32 9.08
CA ALA A 170 -1.31 -4.37 8.64
C ALA A 170 -2.13 -4.83 7.42
N SER A 171 -2.45 -6.13 7.31
CA SER A 171 -3.23 -6.65 6.18
C SER A 171 -4.66 -6.15 6.17
N MET A 172 -5.24 -5.85 7.33
CA MET A 172 -6.57 -5.27 7.42
C MET A 172 -6.50 -3.74 7.36
N THR A 173 -5.65 -3.13 8.18
CA THR A 173 -5.59 -1.66 8.34
C THR A 173 -4.95 -0.93 7.17
N ILE A 174 -3.98 -1.52 6.47
CA ILE A 174 -3.32 -0.93 5.28
C ILE A 174 -3.85 -1.58 4.02
N HIS A 175 -3.69 -2.90 3.87
CA HIS A 175 -3.91 -3.54 2.57
C HIS A 175 -5.39 -3.65 2.17
N ALA A 176 -6.23 -4.22 3.04
CA ALA A 176 -7.67 -4.27 2.78
C ALA A 176 -8.25 -2.85 2.74
N PHE A 177 -7.91 -2.01 3.72
CA PHE A 177 -8.38 -0.62 3.76
C PHE A 177 -8.03 0.15 2.47
N GLY A 178 -6.76 0.23 2.10
CA GLY A 178 -6.31 0.98 0.93
C GLY A 178 -6.91 0.41 -0.36
N ALA A 179 -6.98 -0.91 -0.51
CA ALA A 179 -7.60 -1.50 -1.69
C ALA A 179 -9.08 -1.08 -1.83
N TYR A 180 -9.88 -1.27 -0.78
CA TYR A 180 -11.31 -0.97 -0.85
C TYR A 180 -11.61 0.54 -0.86
N PHE A 181 -10.74 1.37 -0.28
CA PHE A 181 -10.82 2.82 -0.40
C PHE A 181 -10.58 3.25 -1.85
N GLY A 182 -9.47 2.82 -2.46
CA GLY A 182 -9.14 3.10 -3.85
C GLY A 182 -10.19 2.59 -4.83
N LEU A 183 -10.74 1.38 -4.60
CA LEU A 183 -11.84 0.83 -5.41
C LEU A 183 -13.11 1.68 -5.30
N ALA A 184 -13.46 2.16 -4.11
CA ALA A 184 -14.62 3.03 -3.92
C ALA A 184 -14.42 4.38 -4.65
N VAL A 185 -13.23 4.98 -4.57
CA VAL A 185 -12.88 6.17 -5.35
C VAL A 185 -12.99 5.89 -6.86
N ALA A 186 -12.42 4.78 -7.33
CA ALA A 186 -12.46 4.36 -8.72
C ALA A 186 -13.88 4.11 -9.23
N GLY A 187 -14.78 3.59 -8.39
CA GLY A 187 -16.20 3.41 -8.70
C GLY A 187 -16.94 4.75 -8.88
N VAL A 188 -16.69 5.74 -8.01
CA VAL A 188 -17.30 7.07 -8.14
C VAL A 188 -16.80 7.81 -9.40
N LEU A 189 -15.53 7.63 -9.74
CA LEU A 189 -14.85 8.24 -10.89
C LEU A 189 -14.94 7.39 -12.17
N TYR A 190 -15.71 6.31 -12.16
CA TYR A 190 -15.81 5.39 -13.29
C TYR A 190 -16.33 6.08 -14.56
N GLN A 191 -15.71 5.73 -15.68
CA GLN A 191 -16.11 6.17 -17.02
C GLN A 191 -16.55 4.99 -17.87
N SER A 192 -17.67 5.13 -18.57
CA SER A 192 -18.32 4.02 -19.27
C SER A 192 -17.54 3.48 -20.48
N SER A 193 -16.66 4.29 -21.07
CA SER A 193 -15.75 3.89 -22.15
C SER A 193 -14.79 2.78 -21.72
N LEU A 194 -14.36 2.79 -20.46
CA LEU A 194 -13.45 1.78 -19.88
C LEU A 194 -14.02 0.36 -19.92
N ARG A 195 -15.34 0.20 -20.08
CA ARG A 195 -15.98 -1.12 -20.23
C ARG A 195 -15.41 -1.94 -21.41
N LYS A 196 -14.90 -1.27 -22.43
CA LYS A 196 -14.33 -1.89 -23.63
C LYS A 196 -12.79 -2.00 -23.58
N GLY A 197 -12.18 -1.63 -22.45
CA GLY A 197 -10.74 -1.41 -22.33
C GLY A 197 -10.29 -0.08 -22.94
N HIS A 198 -9.07 0.34 -22.62
CA HIS A 198 -8.47 1.56 -23.15
C HIS A 198 -7.19 1.26 -23.94
N LYS A 199 -7.02 1.88 -25.11
CA LYS A 199 -5.90 1.60 -26.03
C LYS A 199 -4.51 1.86 -25.42
N MET A 200 -4.43 2.80 -24.47
CA MET A 200 -3.17 3.19 -23.79
C MET A 200 -2.91 2.36 -22.52
N GLU A 201 -3.89 1.58 -22.06
CA GLU A 201 -3.74 0.70 -20.90
C GLU A 201 -3.08 -0.60 -21.33
N THR A 202 -1.78 -0.53 -21.61
CA THR A 202 -1.01 -1.66 -22.13
C THR A 202 0.44 -1.57 -21.67
N SER A 203 1.10 -2.73 -21.59
CA SER A 203 2.52 -2.84 -21.30
C SER A 203 3.36 -3.02 -22.57
N ALA A 204 4.66 -2.95 -22.40
CA ALA A 204 5.67 -3.33 -23.37
C ALA A 204 6.76 -4.13 -22.63
N TYR A 205 7.57 -4.88 -23.39
CA TYR A 205 8.61 -5.73 -22.79
C TYR A 205 9.50 -4.98 -21.77
N HIS A 206 9.96 -3.78 -22.12
CA HIS A 206 10.80 -2.98 -21.23
C HIS A 206 10.04 -2.39 -20.03
N SER A 207 8.77 -2.01 -20.20
CA SER A 207 7.97 -1.50 -19.08
C SER A 207 7.64 -2.62 -18.08
N ASP A 208 7.43 -3.85 -18.56
CA ASP A 208 7.27 -5.03 -17.71
C ASP A 208 8.55 -5.41 -16.95
N LEU A 209 9.73 -5.24 -17.58
CA LEU A 209 11.01 -5.39 -16.90
C LEU A 209 11.21 -4.33 -15.81
N PHE A 210 10.82 -3.08 -16.05
CA PHE A 210 10.84 -2.03 -15.02
C PHE A 210 9.86 -2.34 -13.88
N ALA A 211 8.64 -2.80 -14.18
CA ALA A 211 7.69 -3.24 -13.16
C ALA A 211 8.23 -4.38 -12.29
N MET A 212 8.98 -5.32 -12.86
CA MET A 212 9.64 -6.38 -12.08
C MET A 212 10.68 -5.86 -11.08
N ILE A 213 11.30 -4.70 -11.31
CA ILE A 213 12.16 -4.06 -10.29
C ILE A 213 11.32 -3.79 -9.04
N GLY A 214 10.15 -3.16 -9.22
CA GLY A 214 9.23 -2.90 -8.12
C GLY A 214 8.78 -4.18 -7.40
N THR A 215 8.37 -5.19 -8.17
CA THR A 215 8.01 -6.51 -7.61
C THR A 215 9.13 -7.10 -6.75
N LEU A 216 10.37 -7.13 -7.23
CA LEU A 216 11.47 -7.76 -6.50
C LEU A 216 11.82 -7.02 -5.22
N PHE A 217 11.85 -5.68 -5.24
CA PHE A 217 12.10 -4.89 -4.03
C PHE A 217 10.98 -5.04 -3.00
N LEU A 218 9.71 -5.09 -3.44
CA LEU A 218 8.60 -5.40 -2.54
C LEU A 218 8.75 -6.81 -1.94
N TRP A 219 9.02 -7.81 -2.78
CA TRP A 219 9.11 -9.21 -2.36
C TRP A 219 10.25 -9.43 -1.35
N MET A 220 11.44 -8.88 -1.61
CA MET A 220 12.62 -9.06 -0.75
C MET A 220 12.48 -8.37 0.60
N PHE A 221 11.83 -7.20 0.66
CA PHE A 221 11.72 -6.40 1.88
C PHE A 221 10.41 -6.58 2.65
N TRP A 222 9.47 -7.37 2.14
CA TRP A 222 8.23 -7.68 2.84
C TRP A 222 8.42 -8.30 4.25
N PRO A 223 9.41 -9.18 4.50
CA PRO A 223 9.66 -9.67 5.86
C PRO A 223 9.98 -8.54 6.85
N SER A 224 10.70 -7.51 6.42
CA SER A 224 10.92 -6.29 7.21
C SER A 224 9.62 -5.53 7.42
N PHE A 225 8.82 -5.35 6.36
CA PHE A 225 7.50 -4.69 6.46
C PHE A 225 6.57 -5.34 7.48
N ASN A 226 6.43 -6.66 7.45
CA ASN A 226 5.53 -7.38 8.37
C ASN A 226 6.07 -7.49 9.80
N SER A 227 7.35 -7.15 10.04
CA SER A 227 8.00 -7.27 11.35
C SER A 227 8.39 -5.93 11.98
N VAL A 228 8.31 -4.82 11.23
CA VAL A 228 8.82 -3.50 11.66
C VAL A 228 8.13 -2.96 12.92
N ILE A 229 6.86 -3.30 13.14
CA ILE A 229 6.11 -2.91 14.35
C ILE A 229 6.01 -4.03 15.40
N ALA A 230 6.59 -5.19 15.14
CA ALA A 230 6.60 -6.32 16.07
C ALA A 230 7.51 -6.06 17.26
N GLU A 231 7.17 -6.62 18.42
CA GLU A 231 8.06 -6.61 19.57
C GLU A 231 9.35 -7.39 19.24
N THR A 232 10.51 -6.77 19.49
CA THR A 232 11.83 -7.37 19.25
C THR A 232 11.95 -8.71 19.99
N GLY A 233 12.51 -9.72 19.32
CA GLY A 233 12.64 -11.08 19.84
C GLY A 233 11.74 -12.07 19.12
N GLU A 234 10.88 -12.77 19.85
CA GLU A 234 10.08 -13.87 19.30
C GLU A 234 9.06 -13.41 18.24
N GLU A 235 8.30 -12.36 18.51
CA GLU A 235 7.24 -11.91 17.60
C GLU A 235 7.80 -11.41 16.26
N GLN A 236 8.88 -10.64 16.31
CA GLN A 236 9.59 -10.16 15.14
C GLN A 236 10.20 -11.31 14.34
N TYR A 237 10.84 -12.29 15.02
CA TYR A 237 11.35 -13.50 14.38
C TYR A 237 10.25 -14.29 13.66
N LEU A 238 9.11 -14.52 14.33
CA LEU A 238 7.96 -15.19 13.74
C LEU A 238 7.44 -14.43 12.52
N ALA A 239 7.31 -13.11 12.63
CA ALA A 239 6.85 -12.27 11.53
C ALA A 239 7.75 -12.35 10.30
N ILE A 240 9.07 -12.33 10.48
CA ILE A 240 10.06 -12.48 9.39
C ILE A 240 9.91 -13.86 8.73
N VAL A 241 9.97 -14.93 9.53
CA VAL A 241 10.02 -16.31 9.02
C VAL A 241 8.69 -16.72 8.36
N ASN A 242 7.55 -16.39 8.99
CA ASN A 242 6.25 -16.68 8.40
C ASN A 242 6.02 -15.91 7.11
N THR A 243 6.46 -14.64 7.04
CA THR A 243 6.37 -13.84 5.81
C THR A 243 7.20 -14.44 4.69
N TYR A 244 8.45 -14.82 4.99
CA TYR A 244 9.35 -15.44 4.03
C TYR A 244 8.75 -16.71 3.40
N PHE A 245 8.30 -17.66 4.23
CA PHE A 245 7.75 -18.93 3.72
C PHE A 245 6.39 -18.77 3.02
N SER A 246 5.57 -17.81 3.45
CA SER A 246 4.32 -17.46 2.74
C SER A 246 4.62 -16.93 1.34
N LEU A 247 5.56 -16.00 1.20
CA LEU A 247 5.95 -15.44 -0.10
C LEU A 247 6.53 -16.49 -1.05
N VAL A 248 7.40 -17.38 -0.56
CA VAL A 248 7.98 -18.46 -1.36
C VAL A 248 6.90 -19.40 -1.91
N ALA A 249 5.94 -19.80 -1.07
CA ALA A 249 4.83 -20.65 -1.49
C ALA A 249 3.87 -19.92 -2.46
N CYS A 250 3.64 -18.63 -2.25
CA CYS A 250 2.84 -17.77 -3.11
C CYS A 250 3.42 -17.68 -4.52
N VAL A 251 4.74 -17.56 -4.68
CA VAL A 251 5.39 -17.51 -5.99
C VAL A 251 5.10 -18.79 -6.78
N LEU A 252 5.35 -19.96 -6.18
CA LEU A 252 5.15 -21.24 -6.87
C LEU A 252 3.70 -21.43 -7.34
N THR A 253 2.74 -21.11 -6.48
CA THR A 253 1.31 -21.23 -6.81
C THR A 253 0.84 -20.18 -7.81
N ALA A 254 1.33 -18.94 -7.73
CA ALA A 254 1.02 -17.90 -8.72
C ALA A 254 1.52 -18.28 -10.13
N TYR A 255 2.75 -18.81 -10.25
CA TYR A 255 3.28 -19.28 -11.53
C TYR A 255 2.47 -20.48 -12.07
N ALA A 256 2.19 -21.46 -11.22
CA ALA A 256 1.39 -22.63 -11.60
C ALA A 256 -0.02 -22.21 -12.07
N CYS A 257 -0.71 -21.38 -11.29
CA CYS A 257 -2.04 -20.89 -11.64
C CYS A 257 -2.02 -20.00 -12.88
N SER A 258 -1.01 -19.13 -13.05
CA SER A 258 -0.90 -18.32 -14.26
C SER A 258 -0.82 -19.20 -15.51
N SER A 259 0.01 -20.24 -15.49
CA SER A 259 0.12 -21.19 -16.60
C SER A 259 -1.20 -21.92 -16.85
N LEU A 260 -1.90 -22.34 -15.79
CA LEU A 260 -3.17 -23.07 -15.89
C LEU A 260 -4.31 -22.23 -16.50
N VAL A 261 -4.39 -20.93 -16.16
CA VAL A 261 -5.50 -20.07 -16.62
C VAL A 261 -5.21 -19.37 -17.94
N GLU A 262 -3.95 -19.35 -18.37
CA GLU A 262 -3.55 -18.75 -19.64
C GLU A 262 -3.53 -19.73 -20.81
N LYS A 263 -3.71 -19.18 -22.01
CA LYS A 263 -3.76 -19.97 -23.24
C LYS A 263 -2.39 -20.63 -23.48
N ARG A 264 -2.42 -21.94 -23.76
CA ARG A 264 -1.25 -22.76 -24.12
C ARG A 264 -0.21 -22.89 -22.99
N GLY A 265 -0.59 -22.70 -21.72
CA GLY A 265 0.34 -22.88 -20.59
C GLY A 265 1.38 -21.78 -20.45
N LYS A 266 1.18 -20.61 -21.09
CA LYS A 266 2.10 -19.47 -21.00
C LYS A 266 1.92 -18.72 -19.69
N LEU A 267 2.91 -17.90 -19.32
CA LEU A 267 2.84 -17.03 -18.15
C LEU A 267 2.43 -15.61 -18.56
N ASP A 268 1.70 -14.93 -17.69
CA ASP A 268 1.31 -13.53 -17.84
C ASP A 268 2.12 -12.67 -16.86
N MET A 269 2.77 -11.61 -17.35
CA MET A 269 3.60 -10.73 -16.53
C MET A 269 2.80 -9.98 -15.46
N VAL A 270 1.52 -9.67 -15.68
CA VAL A 270 0.67 -9.04 -14.66
C VAL A 270 0.49 -9.97 -13.47
N HIS A 271 0.27 -11.26 -13.71
CA HIS A 271 0.21 -12.26 -12.65
C HIS A 271 1.56 -12.35 -11.90
N ILE A 272 2.67 -12.40 -12.63
CA ILE A 272 3.99 -12.57 -12.02
C ILE A 272 4.41 -11.34 -11.21
N GLN A 273 4.18 -10.14 -11.72
CA GLN A 273 4.55 -8.88 -11.05
C GLN A 273 3.74 -8.64 -9.77
N ASN A 274 2.47 -9.09 -9.74
CA ASN A 274 1.55 -8.75 -8.66
C ASN A 274 1.20 -9.95 -7.78
N ALA A 275 0.68 -11.05 -8.35
CA ALA A 275 0.15 -12.16 -7.55
C ALA A 275 1.22 -12.89 -6.72
N THR A 276 2.50 -12.79 -7.10
CA THR A 276 3.63 -13.34 -6.33
C THR A 276 3.85 -12.64 -4.99
N LEU A 277 3.31 -11.42 -4.83
CA LEU A 277 3.40 -10.61 -3.62
C LEU A 277 2.24 -10.87 -2.64
N ALA A 278 1.17 -11.53 -3.11
CA ALA A 278 -0.06 -11.73 -2.33
C ALA A 278 0.17 -12.51 -1.02
N GLY A 279 1.18 -13.38 -0.96
CA GLY A 279 1.55 -14.12 0.24
C GLY A 279 2.06 -13.22 1.38
N GLY A 280 2.74 -12.13 1.05
CA GLY A 280 3.20 -11.13 2.03
C GLY A 280 2.02 -10.41 2.67
N VAL A 281 1.03 -10.02 1.85
CA VAL A 281 -0.24 -9.44 2.33
C VAL A 281 -1.03 -10.45 3.14
N ALA A 282 -1.22 -11.67 2.64
CA ALA A 282 -2.14 -12.64 3.22
C ALA A 282 -1.72 -13.18 4.59
N VAL A 283 -0.43 -13.13 4.93
CA VAL A 283 0.06 -13.58 6.24
C VAL A 283 0.18 -12.44 7.26
N GLY A 284 0.18 -11.17 6.81
CA GLY A 284 0.55 -10.02 7.63
C GLY A 284 -0.18 -9.93 8.97
N THR A 285 -1.51 -10.11 9.00
CA THR A 285 -2.29 -10.04 10.26
C THR A 285 -1.83 -11.05 11.34
N CYS A 286 -1.42 -12.25 10.91
CA CYS A 286 -1.00 -13.33 11.81
C CYS A 286 0.50 -13.66 11.71
N ALA A 287 1.31 -12.79 11.10
CA ALA A 287 2.71 -13.07 10.84
C ALA A 287 3.50 -13.32 12.14
N ASN A 288 3.20 -12.59 13.22
CA ASN A 288 3.82 -12.76 14.54
C ASN A 288 3.19 -13.87 15.40
N MET A 289 2.23 -14.65 14.87
CA MET A 289 1.56 -15.72 15.60
C MET A 289 2.26 -17.08 15.34
N GLN A 290 2.16 -18.01 16.30
CA GLN A 290 2.71 -19.36 16.17
C GLN A 290 1.82 -20.26 15.28
N ILE A 291 1.70 -19.93 13.99
CA ILE A 291 0.84 -20.64 13.01
C ILE A 291 1.47 -21.90 12.40
N HIS A 292 2.67 -22.27 12.85
CA HIS A 292 3.57 -23.25 12.23
C HIS A 292 4.01 -22.87 10.79
N LEU A 293 5.18 -23.34 10.38
CA LEU A 293 5.72 -23.03 9.04
C LEU A 293 4.86 -23.55 7.89
N TYR A 294 4.24 -24.71 8.05
CA TYR A 294 3.32 -25.21 7.03
C TYR A 294 2.06 -24.34 6.91
N GLY A 295 1.64 -23.68 8.01
CA GLY A 295 0.50 -22.77 8.03
C GLY A 295 0.78 -21.51 7.22
N SER A 296 1.96 -20.91 7.37
CA SER A 296 2.36 -19.75 6.54
C SER A 296 2.48 -20.12 5.06
N MET A 297 3.03 -21.29 4.73
CA MET A 297 3.07 -21.80 3.35
C MET A 297 1.68 -22.03 2.75
N LEU A 298 0.73 -22.53 3.55
CA LEU A 298 -0.65 -22.74 3.12
C LEU A 298 -1.35 -21.41 2.82
N ILE A 299 -1.20 -20.42 3.70
CA ILE A 299 -1.74 -19.06 3.51
C ILE A 299 -1.19 -18.45 2.22
N GLY A 300 0.14 -18.50 2.03
CA GLY A 300 0.79 -18.01 0.83
C GLY A 300 0.32 -18.71 -0.45
N SER A 301 0.18 -20.04 -0.40
CA SER A 301 -0.34 -20.83 -1.52
C SER A 301 -1.76 -20.42 -1.91
N ILE A 302 -2.65 -20.26 -0.93
CA ILE A 302 -4.03 -19.82 -1.15
C ILE A 302 -4.04 -18.41 -1.75
N ALA A 303 -3.21 -17.50 -1.23
CA ALA A 303 -3.12 -16.14 -1.70
C ALA A 303 -2.69 -16.05 -3.17
N GLY A 304 -1.67 -16.81 -3.58
CA GLY A 304 -1.21 -16.87 -4.97
C GLY A 304 -2.30 -17.35 -5.93
N ILE A 305 -3.04 -18.39 -5.56
CA ILE A 305 -4.18 -18.91 -6.33
C ILE A 305 -5.28 -17.86 -6.44
N VAL A 306 -5.73 -17.31 -5.31
CA VAL A 306 -6.84 -16.34 -5.25
C VAL A 306 -6.49 -15.07 -6.02
N SER A 307 -5.26 -14.58 -5.91
CA SER A 307 -4.79 -13.38 -6.59
C SER A 307 -4.80 -13.56 -8.12
N VAL A 308 -4.24 -14.66 -8.65
CA VAL A 308 -4.27 -14.96 -10.09
C VAL A 308 -5.71 -15.11 -10.61
N LEU A 309 -6.58 -15.82 -9.89
CA LEU A 309 -7.99 -15.94 -10.27
C LEU A 309 -8.70 -14.59 -10.24
N GLY A 310 -8.33 -13.71 -9.29
CA GLY A 310 -8.80 -12.34 -9.21
C GLY A 310 -8.44 -11.51 -10.44
N PHE A 311 -7.16 -11.53 -10.84
CA PHE A 311 -6.70 -10.87 -12.06
C PHE A 311 -7.44 -11.41 -13.29
N LYS A 312 -7.51 -12.73 -13.44
CA LYS A 312 -8.09 -13.36 -14.63
C LYS A 312 -9.60 -13.14 -14.77
N PHE A 313 -10.35 -13.23 -13.66
CA PHE A 313 -11.81 -13.32 -13.70
C PHE A 313 -12.52 -12.17 -12.99
N LEU A 314 -12.02 -11.71 -11.83
CA LEU A 314 -12.68 -10.68 -11.05
C LEU A 314 -12.42 -9.29 -11.59
N THR A 315 -11.20 -8.97 -12.04
CA THR A 315 -10.88 -7.65 -12.62
C THR A 315 -11.76 -7.29 -13.82
N PRO A 316 -11.95 -8.20 -14.81
CA PRO A 316 -12.91 -7.95 -15.89
C PRO A 316 -14.37 -7.86 -15.41
N PHE A 317 -14.74 -8.66 -14.41
CA PHE A 317 -16.09 -8.62 -13.83
C PHE A 317 -16.39 -7.28 -13.14
N PHE A 318 -15.47 -6.78 -12.31
CA PHE A 318 -15.59 -5.48 -11.64
C PHE A 318 -15.74 -4.35 -12.65
N THR A 319 -14.90 -4.35 -13.69
CA THR A 319 -14.92 -3.32 -14.73
C THR A 319 -16.22 -3.32 -15.52
N THR A 320 -16.71 -4.50 -15.92
CA THR A 320 -17.84 -4.62 -16.87
C THR A 320 -19.21 -4.71 -16.21
N LYS A 321 -19.30 -5.19 -14.97
CA LYS A 321 -20.56 -5.43 -14.24
C LYS A 321 -20.73 -4.50 -13.05
N LEU A 322 -19.67 -4.30 -12.26
CA LEU A 322 -19.74 -3.45 -11.07
C LEU A 322 -19.39 -1.98 -11.33
N ARG A 323 -18.93 -1.65 -12.55
CA ARG A 323 -18.49 -0.30 -12.92
C ARG A 323 -17.39 0.22 -11.99
N ILE A 324 -16.43 -0.64 -11.67
CA ILE A 324 -15.22 -0.30 -10.93
C ILE A 324 -14.05 -0.72 -11.79
N HIS A 325 -13.26 0.24 -12.25
CA HIS A 325 -12.06 -0.03 -13.02
C HIS A 325 -10.84 0.07 -12.12
N ASP A 326 -10.12 -1.04 -11.95
CA ASP A 326 -8.96 -1.16 -11.08
C ASP A 326 -7.71 -1.36 -11.93
N THR A 327 -6.90 -0.30 -12.10
CA THR A 327 -5.79 -0.27 -13.08
C THR A 327 -4.70 -1.27 -12.74
N CYS A 328 -4.26 -1.32 -11.48
CA CYS A 328 -3.21 -2.24 -11.03
C CYS A 328 -3.76 -3.59 -10.52
N GLY A 329 -5.09 -3.76 -10.50
CA GLY A 329 -5.72 -4.92 -9.88
C GLY A 329 -5.41 -4.99 -8.38
N VAL A 330 -5.43 -3.84 -7.68
CA VAL A 330 -5.12 -3.77 -6.24
C VAL A 330 -6.11 -4.57 -5.40
N HIS A 331 -7.32 -4.82 -5.91
CA HIS A 331 -8.25 -5.76 -5.32
C HIS A 331 -7.65 -7.18 -5.23
N ASN A 332 -6.91 -7.62 -6.24
CA ASN A 332 -6.41 -8.99 -6.32
C ASN A 332 -5.11 -9.17 -5.53
N LEU A 333 -4.31 -8.11 -5.35
CA LEU A 333 -3.08 -8.15 -4.57
C LEU A 333 -3.28 -7.74 -3.10
N HIS A 334 -4.00 -6.65 -2.85
CA HIS A 334 -4.14 -6.08 -1.51
C HIS A 334 -5.50 -6.40 -0.89
N GLY A 335 -6.59 -6.25 -1.63
CA GLY A 335 -7.96 -6.44 -1.13
C GLY A 335 -8.26 -7.89 -0.70
N LEU A 336 -8.32 -8.81 -1.67
CA LEU A 336 -8.64 -10.22 -1.42
C LEU A 336 -7.60 -10.88 -0.50
N PRO A 337 -6.28 -10.71 -0.72
CA PRO A 337 -5.30 -11.25 0.22
C PRO A 337 -5.40 -10.62 1.62
N GLY A 338 -5.77 -9.33 1.75
CA GLY A 338 -6.05 -8.71 3.05
C GLY A 338 -7.26 -9.33 3.77
N VAL A 339 -8.32 -9.69 3.01
CA VAL A 339 -9.45 -10.46 3.55
C VAL A 339 -9.01 -11.87 3.97
N VAL A 340 -8.20 -12.55 3.15
CA VAL A 340 -7.62 -13.86 3.50
C VAL A 340 -6.82 -13.77 4.79
N ALA A 341 -6.05 -12.70 5.01
CA ALA A 341 -5.28 -12.47 6.24
C ALA A 341 -6.16 -12.34 7.48
N GLY A 342 -7.23 -11.53 7.40
CA GLY A 342 -8.19 -11.39 8.51
C GLY A 342 -8.89 -12.71 8.85
N LEU A 343 -9.23 -13.53 7.84
CA LEU A 343 -9.80 -14.87 8.06
C LEU A 343 -8.77 -15.84 8.64
N ALA A 344 -7.53 -15.82 8.13
CA ALA A 344 -6.44 -16.65 8.62
C ALA A 344 -6.09 -16.33 10.08
N SER A 345 -6.16 -15.05 10.48
CA SER A 345 -5.92 -14.66 11.87
C SER A 345 -7.03 -15.13 12.81
N ILE A 346 -8.29 -15.12 12.38
CA ILE A 346 -9.42 -15.70 13.14
C ILE A 346 -9.18 -17.20 13.36
N VAL A 347 -8.78 -17.94 12.32
CA VAL A 347 -8.47 -19.37 12.43
C VAL A 347 -7.27 -19.60 13.34
N ALA A 348 -6.20 -18.81 13.21
CA ALA A 348 -5.02 -18.91 14.05
C ALA A 348 -5.35 -18.70 15.54
N ILE A 349 -6.17 -17.70 15.86
CA ILE A 349 -6.65 -17.46 17.24
C ILE A 349 -7.54 -18.61 17.73
N ALA A 350 -8.43 -19.13 16.88
CA ALA A 350 -9.27 -20.29 17.22
C ALA A 350 -8.43 -21.53 17.57
N MET A 351 -7.27 -21.68 16.92
CA MET A 351 -6.29 -22.74 17.17
C MET A 351 -5.34 -22.45 18.35
N GLY A 352 -5.48 -21.30 19.03
CA GLY A 352 -4.69 -20.94 20.20
C GLY A 352 -3.33 -20.31 19.88
N ALA A 353 -3.08 -19.88 18.64
CA ALA A 353 -1.80 -19.30 18.22
C ALA A 353 -1.52 -17.89 18.79
N CYS A 354 -2.55 -17.20 19.30
CA CYS A 354 -2.42 -15.90 19.97
C CYS A 354 -3.49 -15.73 21.05
N LYS A 355 -3.08 -15.21 22.21
CA LYS A 355 -3.98 -14.90 23.35
C LYS A 355 -4.23 -13.41 23.55
N LYS A 356 -3.56 -12.53 22.79
CA LYS A 356 -3.65 -11.06 22.92
C LYS A 356 -4.97 -10.50 22.37
N SER A 357 -5.62 -11.22 21.45
CA SER A 357 -6.89 -10.84 20.81
C SER A 357 -7.86 -12.02 20.78
N ASN A 358 -9.12 -11.79 20.38
CA ASN A 358 -10.13 -12.82 20.20
C ASN A 358 -10.74 -12.77 18.78
N MET A 359 -11.40 -13.86 18.39
CA MET A 359 -11.99 -14.01 17.05
C MET A 359 -12.98 -12.90 16.70
N ALA A 360 -13.80 -12.45 17.66
CA ALA A 360 -14.81 -11.42 17.42
C ALA A 360 -14.15 -10.06 17.15
N MET A 361 -13.07 -9.73 17.86
CA MET A 361 -12.32 -8.49 17.64
C MET A 361 -11.56 -8.51 16.32
N GLN A 362 -11.03 -9.66 15.88
CA GLN A 362 -10.45 -9.77 14.53
C GLN A 362 -11.52 -9.57 13.43
N ALA A 363 -12.70 -10.17 13.60
CA ALA A 363 -13.80 -9.98 12.66
C ALA A 363 -14.28 -8.51 12.63
N ALA A 364 -14.36 -7.86 13.80
CA ALA A 364 -14.70 -6.45 13.91
C ALA A 364 -13.63 -5.56 13.26
N ALA A 365 -12.34 -5.88 13.43
CA ALA A 365 -11.24 -5.16 12.80
C ALA A 365 -11.26 -5.27 11.27
N LEU A 366 -11.47 -6.47 10.73
CA LEU A 366 -11.62 -6.67 9.28
C LEU A 366 -12.84 -5.92 8.73
N GLY A 367 -14.00 -6.10 9.38
CA GLY A 367 -15.25 -5.48 8.94
C GLY A 367 -15.22 -3.96 9.01
N SER A 368 -14.65 -3.39 10.08
CA SER A 368 -14.49 -1.94 10.22
C SER A 368 -13.48 -1.36 9.23
N SER A 369 -12.36 -2.05 8.97
CA SER A 369 -11.37 -1.60 7.99
C SER A 369 -11.95 -1.51 6.60
N ILE A 370 -12.71 -2.53 6.16
CA ILE A 370 -13.39 -2.51 4.86
C ILE A 370 -14.52 -1.46 4.86
N GLY A 371 -15.34 -1.42 5.92
CA GLY A 371 -16.49 -0.51 6.00
C GLY A 371 -16.10 0.96 5.99
N THR A 372 -15.11 1.34 6.81
CA THR A 372 -14.58 2.72 6.85
C THR A 372 -13.86 3.09 5.56
N ALA A 373 -13.11 2.16 4.95
CA ALA A 373 -12.48 2.36 3.65
C ALA A 373 -13.49 2.67 2.55
N VAL A 374 -14.56 1.88 2.43
CA VAL A 374 -15.60 2.09 1.41
C VAL A 374 -16.29 3.44 1.64
N VAL A 375 -16.69 3.76 2.87
CA VAL A 375 -17.36 5.04 3.17
C VAL A 375 -16.41 6.22 2.89
N GLY A 376 -15.17 6.16 3.39
CA GLY A 376 -14.17 7.20 3.17
C GLY A 376 -13.82 7.37 1.69
N GLY A 377 -13.69 6.27 0.95
CA GLY A 377 -13.39 6.28 -0.48
C GLY A 377 -14.56 6.80 -1.32
N LEU A 378 -15.81 6.50 -0.95
CA LEU A 378 -16.99 7.09 -1.60
C LEU A 378 -17.05 8.61 -1.39
N ILE A 379 -16.88 9.07 -0.15
CA ILE A 379 -16.85 10.50 0.18
C ILE A 379 -15.71 11.19 -0.58
N THR A 380 -14.51 10.61 -0.54
CA THR A 380 -13.33 11.14 -1.23
C THR A 380 -13.56 11.18 -2.73
N GLY A 381 -14.08 10.12 -3.33
CA GLY A 381 -14.42 10.07 -4.75
C GLY A 381 -15.39 11.18 -5.16
N LEU A 382 -16.41 11.49 -4.34
CA LEU A 382 -17.34 12.58 -4.59
C LEU A 382 -16.66 13.95 -4.48
N ILE A 383 -15.79 14.16 -3.48
CA ILE A 383 -14.99 15.38 -3.34
C ILE A 383 -14.07 15.56 -4.56
N LEU A 384 -13.38 14.51 -4.99
CA LEU A 384 -12.50 14.55 -6.16
C LEU A 384 -13.26 14.84 -7.45
N LYS A 385 -14.47 14.27 -7.60
CA LYS A 385 -15.32 14.44 -8.78
C LYS A 385 -15.89 15.85 -8.89
N PHE A 386 -16.41 16.40 -7.79
CA PHE A 386 -17.23 17.61 -7.83
C PHE A 386 -16.54 18.87 -7.32
N ILE A 387 -15.62 18.74 -6.36
CA ILE A 387 -14.93 19.87 -5.70
C ILE A 387 -13.55 20.06 -6.31
N VAL A 388 -12.68 19.05 -6.20
CA VAL A 388 -11.31 19.17 -6.69
C VAL A 388 -11.33 19.26 -8.21
N ARG A 389 -11.96 18.31 -8.91
CA ARG A 389 -11.99 18.24 -10.39
C ARG A 389 -10.58 18.18 -11.01
N GLY A 390 -10.52 18.15 -12.34
CA GLY A 390 -9.25 18.12 -13.08
C GLY A 390 -8.86 16.73 -13.57
N GLN A 391 -9.79 15.78 -13.54
CA GLN A 391 -9.63 14.51 -14.23
C GLN A 391 -9.30 14.76 -15.71
N PRO A 392 -8.33 14.04 -16.31
CA PRO A 392 -8.11 14.09 -17.74
C PRO A 392 -9.36 13.62 -18.49
N SER A 393 -9.52 14.03 -19.75
CA SER A 393 -10.53 13.45 -20.62
C SER A 393 -10.26 11.97 -20.84
N GLU A 394 -11.31 11.20 -21.13
CA GLU A 394 -11.20 9.75 -21.28
C GLU A 394 -10.17 9.32 -22.34
N ASP A 395 -10.08 10.06 -23.45
CA ASP A 395 -9.11 9.81 -24.53
C ASP A 395 -7.64 9.98 -24.10
N ASN A 396 -7.43 10.67 -22.98
CA ASN A 396 -6.12 11.06 -22.44
C ASN A 396 -5.75 10.24 -21.19
N PHE A 397 -6.47 9.17 -20.87
CA PHE A 397 -6.09 8.27 -19.79
C PHE A 397 -4.80 7.52 -20.13
N PHE A 398 -4.00 7.26 -19.09
CA PHE A 398 -2.74 6.50 -19.16
C PHE A 398 -1.70 7.13 -20.12
N ASP A 399 -1.70 8.46 -20.24
CA ASP A 399 -0.77 9.21 -21.10
C ASP A 399 0.01 10.28 -20.33
N ASP A 400 1.34 10.12 -20.27
CA ASP A 400 2.26 11.06 -19.62
C ASP A 400 2.29 12.44 -20.29
N SER A 401 2.02 12.55 -21.59
CA SER A 401 2.11 13.82 -22.33
C SER A 401 1.12 14.89 -21.82
N ILE A 402 0.14 14.48 -21.03
CA ILE A 402 -0.82 15.38 -20.37
C ILE A 402 -0.18 16.19 -19.25
N TYR A 403 0.84 15.65 -18.59
CA TYR A 403 1.45 16.23 -17.39
C TYR A 403 2.95 16.50 -17.53
N TRP A 404 3.61 15.85 -18.48
CA TRP A 404 5.07 15.87 -18.64
C TRP A 404 5.49 16.38 -20.01
N GLU A 405 6.66 17.02 -20.06
CA GLU A 405 7.34 17.28 -21.33
C GLU A 405 7.97 15.98 -21.82
N VAL A 406 7.40 15.41 -22.89
CA VAL A 406 7.88 14.16 -23.49
C VAL A 406 8.66 14.48 -24.77
N LEU A 407 9.84 13.88 -24.93
CA LEU A 407 10.68 14.07 -26.11
C LEU A 407 9.94 13.62 -27.39
N ASN A 408 9.89 14.49 -28.41
CA ASN A 408 9.23 14.22 -29.69
C ASN A 408 9.72 12.92 -30.38
N SER A 409 10.98 12.53 -30.20
CA SER A 409 11.53 11.28 -30.78
C SER A 409 10.89 10.01 -30.21
N VAL A 410 10.27 10.06 -29.02
CA VAL A 410 9.56 8.94 -28.39
C VAL A 410 8.13 8.80 -28.94
N LEU A 411 7.54 9.90 -29.43
CA LEU A 411 6.20 9.91 -30.03
C LEU A 411 6.20 9.32 -31.45
N PHE A 412 7.27 9.54 -32.24
CA PHE A 412 7.36 9.07 -33.63
C PHE A 412 7.76 7.60 -33.79
N LEU A 413 8.25 6.92 -32.75
CA LEU A 413 8.54 5.48 -32.80
C LEU A 413 7.30 4.59 -32.56
N ASN A 414 6.13 5.20 -32.33
CA ASN A 414 4.85 4.52 -32.07
C ASN A 414 3.77 4.79 -33.14
N LEU A 415 4.13 5.45 -34.25
CA LEU A 415 3.36 5.48 -35.50
C LEU A 415 4.01 4.52 -36.49
#